data_AF-A0A7X7MND6-F1
#
_entry.id   AF-A0A7X7MND6-F1
#
_cell.length_a   1.000
_cell.length_b   1.000
_cell.length_c   1.000
_cell.angle_alpha   90.00
_cell.angle_beta   90.00
_cell.angle_gamma   90.00
#
_symmetry.space_group_name_H-M   'P 1'
#
loop_
_entity.id
_entity.type
_entity.pdbx_description
1 polymer ?
#
loop_
_entity_poly.entity_id
_entity_poly.type
_entity_poly.pdbx_seq_one_letter_code
_entity_poly.pdbx_strand_id
1 'polypeptide(L)'
;MKTPVPDLFDRDKNFAPAAQALRSRKRESFCQEVAGECWGNNTEAYCRAFGAADRDAAGASAARLMRDATVRTRIAFLRDESVGRMGVDRLWILEKRKHIAEHSRNAADRLRALEDLERSLGLTEPVKIAVEQNTNVNLSGMAGVVKIENAAEFARIMEAVRAAGEREAAKPVEVAAEGNQN
;
A
#
# COMPACT_ATOMS: atom_id res chain seq x y z
N MET A 1 -42.23 -32.36 -6.95
CA MET A 1 -41.73 -31.00 -6.74
C MET A 1 -40.26 -31.10 -6.36
N LYS A 2 -39.34 -30.76 -7.27
CA LYS A 2 -37.90 -30.76 -6.97
C LYS A 2 -37.59 -29.45 -6.27
N THR A 3 -37.22 -29.52 -5.00
CA THR A 3 -36.65 -28.38 -4.27
C THR A 3 -35.41 -27.90 -5.03
N PRO A 4 -35.32 -26.61 -5.41
CA PRO A 4 -34.09 -26.09 -5.99
C PRO A 4 -33.02 -26.19 -4.89
N VAL A 5 -32.01 -27.03 -5.13
CA VAL A 5 -30.78 -27.01 -4.35
C VAL A 5 -30.20 -25.62 -4.55
N PRO A 6 -29.99 -24.81 -3.49
CA PRO A 6 -29.35 -23.52 -3.63
C PRO A 6 -27.99 -23.75 -4.30
N ASP A 7 -27.77 -23.11 -5.45
CA ASP A 7 -26.48 -23.17 -6.12
C ASP A 7 -25.46 -22.53 -5.17
N LEU A 8 -24.59 -23.37 -4.59
CA LEU A 8 -23.63 -22.98 -3.55
C LEU A 8 -22.55 -22.01 -4.07
N PHE A 9 -22.67 -21.60 -5.34
CA PHE A 9 -21.76 -20.71 -6.06
C PHE A 9 -22.44 -19.42 -6.54
N ASP A 10 -23.65 -19.11 -6.05
CA ASP A 10 -24.32 -17.84 -6.36
C ASP A 10 -23.66 -16.66 -5.63
N ARG A 11 -22.68 -16.07 -6.31
CA ARG A 11 -22.44 -14.61 -6.43
C ARG A 11 -22.57 -13.74 -5.17
N ASP A 12 -22.03 -14.18 -4.04
CA ASP A 12 -21.78 -13.28 -2.91
C ASP A 12 -20.63 -12.32 -3.24
N LYS A 13 -20.86 -11.01 -3.12
CA LYS A 13 -19.79 -9.98 -3.13
C LYS A 13 -18.78 -10.15 -1.99
N ASN A 14 -19.10 -10.99 -1.00
CA ASN A 14 -18.23 -11.40 0.11
C ASN A 14 -17.54 -12.76 -0.11
N PHE A 15 -17.75 -13.42 -1.26
CA PHE A 15 -16.99 -14.61 -1.62
C PHE A 15 -15.59 -14.17 -2.04
N ALA A 16 -14.65 -14.15 -1.10
CA ALA A 16 -13.23 -14.04 -1.41
C ALA A 16 -12.72 -15.46 -1.75
N PRO A 17 -12.69 -15.90 -3.03
CA PRO A 17 -12.19 -17.24 -3.38
C PRO A 17 -10.75 -17.46 -2.90
N ALA A 18 -9.99 -16.37 -2.71
CA ALA A 18 -8.64 -16.38 -2.17
C ALA A 18 -8.56 -16.66 -0.66
N ALA A 19 -9.64 -16.45 0.11
CA ALA A 19 -9.69 -16.78 1.54
C ALA A 19 -9.84 -18.30 1.77
N GLN A 20 -10.41 -19.01 0.79
CA GLN A 20 -10.50 -20.46 0.81
C GLN A 20 -9.16 -21.10 0.44
N ALA A 21 -8.77 -22.15 1.18
CA ALA A 21 -7.62 -22.95 0.82
C ALA A 21 -7.79 -23.57 -0.58
N LEU A 22 -6.69 -23.65 -1.34
CA LEU A 22 -6.71 -24.30 -2.64
C LEU A 22 -7.06 -25.78 -2.49
N ARG A 23 -7.86 -26.32 -3.42
CA ARG A 23 -8.26 -27.74 -3.44
C ARG A 23 -7.07 -28.70 -3.41
N SER A 24 -5.95 -28.31 -4.01
CA SER A 24 -4.72 -29.10 -4.01
C SER A 24 -3.87 -28.77 -2.79
N ARG A 25 -3.70 -29.75 -1.89
CA ARG A 25 -2.89 -29.62 -0.67
C ARG A 25 -1.46 -29.18 -0.95
N LYS A 26 -0.83 -29.69 -2.03
CA LYS A 26 0.54 -29.30 -2.40
C LYS A 26 0.63 -27.84 -2.87
N ARG A 27 -0.37 -27.37 -3.64
CA ARG A 27 -0.42 -25.96 -4.07
C ARG A 27 -0.69 -25.02 -2.91
N GLU A 28 -1.55 -25.43 -1.96
CA GLU A 28 -1.79 -24.66 -0.74
C GLU A 28 -0.52 -24.58 0.12
N SER A 29 0.18 -25.70 0.32
CA SER A 29 1.47 -25.72 1.03
C SER A 29 2.49 -24.81 0.35
N PHE A 30 2.57 -24.82 -0.98
CA PHE A 30 3.40 -23.86 -1.72
C PHE A 30 3.02 -22.40 -1.42
N CYS A 31 1.73 -22.07 -1.42
CA CYS A 31 1.29 -20.71 -1.11
C CYS A 31 1.68 -20.28 0.31
N GLN A 32 1.57 -21.20 1.28
CA GLN A 32 1.96 -20.95 2.66
C GLN A 32 3.47 -20.74 2.81
N GLU A 33 4.30 -21.56 2.17
CA GLU A 33 5.77 -21.39 2.17
C GLU A 33 6.19 -20.08 1.51
N VAL A 34 5.59 -19.69 0.38
CA VAL A 34 5.90 -18.42 -0.31
C VAL A 34 5.44 -17.19 0.47
N ALA A 35 4.33 -17.30 1.20
CA ALA A 35 3.83 -16.22 2.04
C ALA A 35 4.60 -16.09 3.37
N GLY A 36 5.18 -17.19 3.87
CA GLY A 36 5.93 -17.25 5.12
C GLY A 36 7.45 -17.29 4.91
N GLU A 37 8.06 -18.43 5.22
CA GLU A 37 9.51 -18.58 5.38
C GLU A 37 10.31 -18.39 4.09
N CYS A 38 9.75 -18.74 2.93
CA CYS A 38 10.44 -18.67 1.65
C CYS A 38 10.14 -17.37 0.89
N TRP A 39 10.01 -16.24 1.61
CA TRP A 39 9.72 -14.96 0.98
C TRP A 39 10.73 -14.61 -0.11
N GLY A 40 10.23 -14.43 -1.35
CA GLY A 40 11.06 -14.10 -2.50
C GLY A 40 11.84 -15.28 -3.10
N ASN A 41 11.79 -16.47 -2.49
CA ASN A 41 12.44 -17.69 -3.01
C ASN A 41 11.40 -18.77 -3.37
N ASN A 42 10.78 -18.60 -4.54
CA ASN A 42 9.73 -19.52 -5.02
C ASN A 42 10.26 -20.93 -5.30
N THR A 43 11.55 -21.07 -5.66
CA THR A 43 12.16 -22.38 -5.94
C THR A 43 12.25 -23.21 -4.68
N GLU A 44 12.69 -22.61 -3.56
CA GLU A 44 12.76 -23.29 -2.28
C GLU A 44 11.37 -23.64 -1.74
N ALA A 45 10.40 -22.73 -1.85
CA ALA A 45 9.02 -22.99 -1.48
C ALA A 45 8.44 -24.20 -2.25
N TYR A 46 8.78 -24.32 -3.55
CA TYR A 46 8.35 -25.45 -4.37
C TYR A 46 9.02 -26.75 -3.92
N CYS A 47 10.33 -26.73 -3.64
CA CYS A 47 11.05 -27.89 -3.12
C CYS A 47 10.44 -28.39 -1.81
N ARG A 48 10.08 -27.50 -0.88
CA ARG A 48 9.45 -27.85 0.40
C ARG A 48 8.04 -28.40 0.22
N ALA A 49 7.21 -27.76 -0.59
CA ALA A 49 5.82 -28.15 -0.78
C ALA A 49 5.64 -29.44 -1.63
N PHE A 50 6.53 -29.68 -2.59
CA PHE A 50 6.41 -30.80 -3.54
C PHE A 50 7.45 -31.90 -3.33
N GLY A 51 8.46 -31.70 -2.47
CA GLY A 51 9.55 -32.66 -2.23
C GLY A 51 10.49 -32.81 -3.42
N ALA A 52 10.69 -31.75 -4.21
CA ALA A 52 11.54 -31.80 -5.40
C ALA A 52 13.04 -31.75 -5.04
N ALA A 53 13.80 -32.75 -5.47
CA ALA A 53 15.25 -32.81 -5.28
C ALA A 53 16.04 -31.96 -6.29
N ASP A 54 15.53 -31.85 -7.52
CA ASP A 54 16.12 -31.05 -8.58
C ASP A 54 15.65 -29.59 -8.50
N ARG A 55 16.59 -28.68 -8.21
CA ARG A 55 16.33 -27.25 -8.05
C ARG A 55 16.04 -26.54 -9.36
N ASP A 56 16.62 -26.98 -10.48
CA ASP A 56 16.43 -26.33 -11.76
C ASP A 56 15.02 -26.62 -12.30
N ALA A 57 14.61 -27.88 -12.22
CA ALA A 57 13.24 -28.29 -12.54
C ALA A 57 12.20 -27.66 -11.58
N ALA A 58 12.55 -27.52 -10.30
CA ALA A 58 11.71 -26.85 -9.31
C ALA A 58 11.52 -25.36 -9.65
N GLY A 59 12.57 -24.66 -10.06
CA GLY A 59 12.49 -23.24 -10.45
C GLY A 59 11.56 -23.02 -11.63
N ALA A 60 11.68 -23.84 -12.68
CA ALA A 60 10.79 -23.78 -13.84
C ALA A 60 9.32 -24.09 -13.46
N SER A 61 9.11 -25.05 -12.56
CA SER A 61 7.77 -25.45 -12.10
C SER A 61 7.13 -24.40 -11.19
N ALA A 62 7.91 -23.80 -10.29
CA ALA A 62 7.51 -22.68 -9.44
C ALA A 62 7.09 -21.47 -10.29
N ALA A 63 7.88 -21.13 -11.32
CA ALA A 63 7.54 -20.06 -12.25
C ALA A 63 6.22 -20.32 -12.99
N ARG A 64 5.95 -21.57 -13.39
CA ARG A 64 4.66 -21.95 -13.99
C ARG A 64 3.52 -21.81 -12.99
N LEU A 65 3.72 -22.21 -11.74
CA LEU A 65 2.70 -22.13 -10.70
C LEU A 65 2.36 -20.67 -10.35
N MET A 66 3.36 -19.78 -10.35
CA MET A 66 3.17 -18.33 -10.14
C MET A 66 2.44 -17.62 -11.29
N ARG A 67 2.31 -18.24 -12.47
CA ARG A 67 1.46 -17.70 -13.56
C ARG A 67 -0.02 -17.92 -13.29
N ASP A 68 -0.38 -18.90 -12.46
CA ASP A 68 -1.77 -19.17 -12.08
C ASP A 68 -2.30 -18.01 -11.20
N ALA A 69 -3.40 -17.40 -11.65
CA ALA A 69 -4.02 -16.28 -10.93
C ALA A 69 -4.56 -16.70 -9.55
N THR A 70 -5.02 -17.95 -9.41
CA THR A 70 -5.56 -18.47 -8.14
C THR A 70 -4.47 -18.60 -7.07
N VAL A 71 -3.28 -19.02 -7.48
CA VAL A 71 -2.11 -19.11 -6.59
C VAL A 71 -1.64 -17.73 -6.16
N ARG A 72 -1.54 -16.77 -7.10
CA ARG A 72 -1.11 -15.40 -6.77
C ARG A 72 -2.06 -14.70 -5.81
N THR A 73 -3.36 -14.82 -6.06
CA THR A 73 -4.39 -14.23 -5.19
C THR A 73 -4.39 -14.87 -3.80
N ARG A 74 -4.21 -16.19 -3.72
CA ARG A 74 -4.05 -16.89 -2.43
C ARG A 74 -2.81 -16.43 -1.65
N ILE A 75 -1.66 -16.29 -2.33
CA ILE A 75 -0.43 -15.78 -1.71
C ILE A 75 -0.63 -14.35 -1.20
N ALA A 76 -1.25 -13.47 -1.99
CA ALA A 76 -1.54 -12.10 -1.57
C ALA A 76 -2.42 -12.08 -0.30
N PHE A 77 -3.50 -12.86 -0.29
CA PHE A 77 -4.37 -12.98 0.89
C PHE A 77 -3.61 -13.44 2.14
N LEU A 78 -2.79 -14.49 2.03
CA LEU A 78 -2.00 -14.99 3.16
C LEU A 78 -0.99 -13.96 3.70
N ARG A 79 -0.46 -13.11 2.82
CA ARG A 79 0.43 -12.01 3.21
C ARG A 79 -0.31 -10.92 3.94
N ASP A 80 -1.47 -10.52 3.43
CA ASP A 80 -2.32 -9.52 4.07
C ASP A 80 -2.81 -10.02 5.44
N GLU A 81 -3.19 -11.29 5.54
CA GLU A 81 -3.55 -11.93 6.81
C GLU A 81 -2.36 -11.95 7.79
N SER A 82 -1.15 -12.27 7.31
CA SER A 82 0.06 -12.26 8.14
C SER A 82 0.34 -10.85 8.68
N VAL A 83 0.25 -9.82 7.84
CA VAL A 83 0.39 -8.42 8.25
C VAL A 83 -0.68 -8.04 9.28
N GLY A 84 -1.93 -8.43 9.07
CA GLY A 84 -3.02 -8.20 10.02
C GLY A 84 -2.78 -8.87 11.38
N ARG A 85 -2.28 -10.11 11.38
CA ARG A 85 -1.94 -10.86 12.61
C ARG A 85 -0.76 -10.26 13.36
N MET A 86 0.19 -9.66 12.66
CA MET A 86 1.33 -8.98 13.29
C MET A 86 0.90 -7.72 14.07
N GLY A 87 -0.33 -7.23 13.88
CA GLY A 87 -0.84 -6.07 14.63
C GLY A 87 -0.02 -4.81 14.39
N VAL A 88 0.56 -4.68 13.20
CA VAL A 88 1.50 -3.61 12.88
C VAL A 88 0.73 -2.31 12.67
N ASP A 89 0.85 -1.39 13.60
CA ASP A 89 0.29 -0.05 13.44
C ASP A 89 1.16 0.78 12.48
N ARG A 90 0.54 1.73 11.77
CA ARG A 90 1.21 2.72 10.92
C ARG A 90 2.31 3.43 11.69
N LEU A 91 2.08 3.76 12.96
CA LEU A 91 3.08 4.40 13.81
C LEU A 91 4.32 3.51 13.98
N TRP A 92 4.13 2.21 14.20
CA TRP A 92 5.23 1.25 14.32
C TRP A 92 6.04 1.15 13.03
N ILE A 93 5.38 1.15 11.86
CA ILE A 93 6.06 1.11 10.55
C ILE A 93 6.94 2.36 10.36
N LEU A 94 6.38 3.54 10.69
CA LEU A 94 7.12 4.80 10.60
C LEU A 94 8.32 4.81 11.56
N GLU A 95 8.15 4.31 12.79
CA GLU A 95 9.23 4.19 13.76
C GLU A 95 10.36 3.28 13.26
N LYS A 96 10.03 2.12 12.67
CA LYS A 96 11.03 1.22 12.09
C LYS A 96 11.75 1.86 10.89
N ARG A 97 11.04 2.58 10.04
CA ARG A 97 11.66 3.30 8.91
C ARG A 97 12.57 4.43 9.40
N LYS A 98 12.16 5.19 10.41
CA LYS A 98 13.01 6.19 11.08
C LYS A 98 14.29 5.53 11.61
N HIS A 99 14.16 4.40 12.32
CA HIS A 99 15.31 3.68 12.85
C HIS A 99 16.28 3.24 11.75
N ILE A 100 15.79 2.74 10.60
CA ILE A 100 16.63 2.36 9.45
C ILE A 100 17.33 3.58 8.86
N ALA A 101 16.62 4.70 8.70
CA ALA A 101 17.19 5.94 8.20
C ALA A 101 18.34 6.46 9.08
N GLU A 102 18.22 6.31 10.40
CA GLU A 102 19.22 6.76 11.38
C GLU A 102 20.41 5.79 11.50
N HIS A 103 20.17 4.47 11.49
CA HIS A 103 21.15 3.48 11.92
C HIS A 103 21.70 2.59 10.79
N SER A 104 21.13 2.63 9.59
CA SER A 104 21.63 1.80 8.50
C SER A 104 23.04 2.22 8.08
N ARG A 105 23.92 1.22 7.92
CA ARG A 105 25.29 1.41 7.41
C ARG A 105 25.30 1.79 5.93
N ASN A 106 24.32 1.30 5.18
CA ASN A 106 24.22 1.50 3.74
C ASN A 106 23.43 2.76 3.41
N ALA A 107 24.02 3.67 2.64
CA ALA A 107 23.38 4.91 2.24
C ALA A 107 22.12 4.69 1.39
N ALA A 108 22.09 3.64 0.55
CA ALA A 108 20.94 3.34 -0.28
C ALA A 108 19.70 2.97 0.56
N ASP A 109 19.90 2.19 1.62
CA ASP A 109 18.80 1.79 2.52
C ASP A 109 18.30 2.97 3.35
N ARG A 110 19.19 3.89 3.75
CA ARG A 110 18.79 5.15 4.41
C ARG A 110 17.94 6.02 3.50
N LEU A 111 18.36 6.24 2.25
CA LEU A 111 17.62 7.06 1.29
C LEU A 111 16.24 6.46 0.98
N ARG A 112 16.17 5.14 0.76
CA ARG A 112 14.89 4.46 0.55
C ARG A 112 13.95 4.58 1.75
N ALA A 113 14.48 4.43 2.96
CA ALA A 113 13.67 4.59 4.17
C ALA A 113 13.13 6.02 4.32
N LEU A 114 13.90 7.04 3.94
CA LEU A 114 13.45 8.44 3.94
C LEU A 114 12.39 8.69 2.86
N GLU A 115 12.59 8.22 1.63
CA GLU A 115 11.60 8.33 0.55
C GLU A 115 10.27 7.67 0.93
N ASP A 116 10.35 6.50 1.55
CA ASP A 116 9.18 5.78 2.05
C ASP A 116 8.48 6.51 3.21
N LEU A 117 9.23 7.22 4.07
CA LEU A 117 8.66 8.09 5.12
C LEU A 117 7.95 9.30 4.50
N GLU A 118 8.58 10.00 3.56
CA GLU A 118 7.99 11.15 2.86
C GLU A 118 6.69 10.77 2.16
N ARG A 119 6.68 9.65 1.43
CA ARG A 119 5.49 9.11 0.77
C ARG A 119 4.40 8.77 1.78
N SER A 120 4.77 8.18 2.92
CA SER A 120 3.80 7.78 3.94
C SER A 120 3.20 8.96 4.70
N LEU A 121 3.93 10.08 4.80
CA LEU A 121 3.48 11.31 5.43
C LEU A 121 2.75 12.25 4.46
N GLY A 122 2.72 11.93 3.17
CA GLY A 122 2.10 12.78 2.14
C GLY A 122 2.92 14.03 1.81
N LEU A 123 4.21 14.06 2.15
CA LEU A 123 5.08 15.23 1.92
C LEU A 123 5.57 15.33 0.46
N THR A 124 5.31 14.31 -0.36
CA THR A 124 5.77 14.22 -1.74
C THR A 124 4.90 15.01 -2.73
N GLU A 125 3.63 15.27 -2.39
CA GLU A 125 2.75 16.04 -3.27
C GLU A 125 2.90 17.55 -3.00
N PRO A 126 3.15 18.37 -4.03
CA PRO A 126 3.19 19.81 -3.85
C PRO A 126 1.78 20.29 -3.45
N VAL A 127 1.67 20.89 -2.27
CA VAL A 127 0.44 21.54 -1.81
C VAL A 127 0.11 22.65 -2.81
N LYS A 128 -0.92 22.43 -3.63
CA LYS A 128 -1.41 23.41 -4.60
C LYS A 128 -2.22 24.45 -3.84
N ILE A 129 -1.54 25.51 -3.40
CA ILE A 129 -2.21 26.66 -2.80
C ILE A 129 -2.85 27.45 -3.93
N ALA A 130 -4.18 27.34 -4.04
CA ALA A 130 -4.96 28.23 -4.87
C ALA A 130 -4.90 29.63 -4.25
N VAL A 131 -3.98 30.46 -4.72
CA VAL A 131 -3.95 31.88 -4.36
C VAL A 131 -5.11 32.54 -5.09
N GLU A 132 -6.23 32.74 -4.40
CA GLU A 132 -7.31 33.57 -4.91
C GLU A 132 -6.77 34.99 -5.14
N GLN A 133 -6.85 35.44 -6.39
CA GLN A 133 -6.29 36.71 -6.91
C GLN A 133 -7.03 37.96 -6.39
N ASN A 134 -7.47 37.99 -5.13
CA ASN A 134 -8.13 39.13 -4.51
C ASN A 134 -7.17 40.01 -3.69
N THR A 135 -5.87 39.97 -3.99
CA THR A 135 -4.90 40.92 -3.44
C THR A 135 -4.16 41.63 -4.55
N ASN A 136 -4.08 42.96 -4.45
CA ASN A 136 -3.38 43.88 -5.35
C ASN A 136 -1.86 43.65 -5.33
N VAL A 137 -1.42 42.46 -5.70
CA VAL A 137 0.00 42.10 -5.81
C VAL A 137 0.25 41.80 -7.28
N ASN A 138 1.05 42.66 -7.92
CA ASN A 138 1.51 42.46 -9.29
C ASN A 138 2.37 41.20 -9.36
N LEU A 139 1.75 40.05 -9.61
CA LEU A 139 2.42 38.76 -9.79
C LEU A 139 2.95 38.66 -11.22
N SER A 140 4.11 39.27 -11.47
CA SER A 140 4.85 39.08 -12.72
C SER A 140 5.82 37.91 -12.59
N GLY A 141 5.42 36.73 -13.03
CA GLY A 141 6.31 35.57 -13.14
C GLY A 141 5.71 34.45 -14.00
N MET A 142 6.38 34.10 -15.10
CA MET A 142 6.03 32.93 -15.91
C MET A 142 6.11 31.64 -15.09
N ALA A 143 5.10 30.78 -15.24
CA ALA A 143 5.11 29.36 -14.89
C ALA A 143 5.71 29.01 -13.51
N GLY A 144 4.98 29.34 -12.44
CA GLY A 144 5.03 28.57 -11.19
C GLY A 144 6.23 28.78 -10.26
N VAL A 145 7.19 29.65 -10.57
CA VAL A 145 8.27 30.04 -9.65
C VAL A 145 8.18 31.53 -9.38
N VAL A 146 7.66 31.89 -8.21
CA VAL A 146 7.61 33.28 -7.75
C VAL A 146 8.98 33.66 -7.19
N LYS A 147 9.64 34.67 -7.77
CA LYS A 147 10.79 35.31 -7.13
C LYS A 147 10.28 36.15 -5.98
N ILE A 148 10.67 35.82 -4.76
CA ILE A 148 10.29 36.57 -3.57
C ILE A 148 11.42 37.56 -3.30
N GLU A 149 11.17 38.83 -3.61
CA GLU A 149 12.18 39.88 -3.53
C GLU A 149 12.22 40.54 -2.15
N ASN A 150 11.18 40.34 -1.32
CA ASN A 150 11.05 40.96 -0.01
C ASN A 150 10.70 39.95 1.09
N ALA A 151 11.42 39.99 2.22
CA ALA A 151 11.18 39.14 3.38
C ALA A 151 9.77 39.28 3.97
N ALA A 152 9.14 40.46 3.84
CA ALA A 152 7.77 40.68 4.27
C ALA A 152 6.72 40.01 3.35
N GLU A 153 7.05 39.75 2.09
CA GLU A 153 6.21 38.97 1.17
C GLU A 153 6.33 37.48 1.46
N PHE A 154 7.54 37.01 1.76
CA PHE A 154 7.78 35.64 2.22
C PHE A 154 6.97 35.30 3.48
N ALA A 155 7.01 36.18 4.49
CA ALA A 155 6.31 35.96 5.75
C ALA A 155 4.78 35.85 5.56
N ARG A 156 4.20 36.71 4.70
CA ARG A 156 2.76 36.69 4.39
C ARG A 156 2.34 35.44 3.62
N ILE A 157 3.18 34.96 2.70
CA ILE A 157 2.93 33.69 1.99
C ILE A 157 2.99 32.52 2.98
N MET A 158 3.98 32.47 3.87
CA MET A 158 4.11 31.39 4.86
C MET A 158 2.99 31.39 5.90
N GLU A 159 2.48 32.56 6.28
CA GLU A 159 1.29 32.67 7.13
C GLU A 159 0.02 32.17 6.40
N ALA A 160 -0.14 32.52 5.12
CA ALA A 160 -1.24 32.02 4.30
C ALA A 160 -1.17 30.49 4.08
N VAL A 161 0.03 29.93 3.92
CA VAL A 161 0.26 28.48 3.85
C VAL A 161 -0.17 27.80 5.15
N ARG A 162 0.22 28.35 6.30
CA ARG A 162 -0.16 27.82 7.62
C ARG A 162 -1.68 27.86 7.80
N ALA A 163 -2.31 28.98 7.48
CA ALA A 163 -3.75 29.14 7.59
C ALA A 163 -4.53 28.23 6.63
N ALA A 164 -4.02 27.95 5.43
CA ALA A 164 -4.62 27.00 4.50
C ALA A 164 -4.52 25.56 5.02
N GLY A 165 -3.36 25.17 5.58
CA GLY A 165 -3.19 23.86 6.21
C GLY A 165 -4.10 23.62 7.41
N GLU A 166 -4.33 24.66 8.23
CA GLU A 166 -5.27 24.58 9.36
C GLU A 166 -6.74 24.46 8.89
N ARG A 167 -7.09 25.08 7.75
CA ARG A 167 -8.45 24.97 7.16
C ARG A 167 -8.71 23.61 6.51
N GLU A 168 -7.71 23.00 5.89
CA GLU A 168 -7.83 21.63 5.39
C GLU A 168 -7.91 20.60 6.51
N ALA A 169 -7.17 20.80 7.61
CA ALA A 169 -7.26 19.96 8.81
C ALA A 169 -8.60 20.08 9.54
N ALA A 170 -9.31 21.20 9.38
CA ALA A 170 -10.59 21.48 10.04
C ALA A 170 -11.83 21.06 9.23
N LYS A 171 -11.69 20.53 8.01
CA LYS A 171 -12.85 19.97 7.30
C LYS A 171 -13.30 18.69 8.02
N PRO A 172 -14.53 18.64 8.58
CA PRO A 172 -15.07 17.40 9.08
C PRO A 172 -15.19 16.42 7.91
N VAL A 173 -14.71 15.20 8.11
CA VAL A 173 -14.97 14.08 7.21
C VAL A 173 -16.49 13.89 7.17
N GLU A 174 -17.13 14.32 6.08
CA GLU A 174 -18.52 13.98 5.81
C GLU A 174 -18.61 12.47 5.64
N VAL A 175 -18.96 11.78 6.72
CA VAL A 175 -19.41 10.39 6.68
C VAL A 175 -20.78 10.42 6.02
N ALA A 176 -20.82 10.11 4.73
CA ALA A 176 -22.05 9.90 4.00
C ALA A 176 -22.82 8.74 4.66
N ALA A 177 -23.79 9.09 5.50
CA ALA A 177 -24.82 8.17 5.97
C ALA A 177 -25.75 7.87 4.79
N GLU A 178 -25.61 6.70 4.18
CA GLU A 178 -26.60 6.20 3.22
C GLU A 178 -27.92 5.94 3.96
N GLY A 179 -28.88 6.84 3.72
CA GLY A 179 -30.25 6.73 4.18
C GLY A 179 -30.97 5.58 3.48
N ASN A 180 -31.47 4.63 4.28
CA ASN A 180 -32.45 3.65 3.85
C ASN A 180 -33.86 4.27 3.99
N GLN A 181 -34.43 4.71 2.86
CA GLN A 181 -35.86 5.01 2.73
C GLN A 181 -36.38 4.47 1.39
N ASN A 182 -36.98 3.28 1.46
CA ASN A 182 -38.26 2.85 0.88
C ASN A 182 -38.25 1.38 0.49
#